data_AF-A0A1A0QMZ1-F1
#
_entry.id   AF-A0A1A0QMZ1-F1
#
_cell.length_a   1.000
_cell.length_b   1.000
_cell.length_c   1.000
_cell.angle_alpha   90.00
_cell.angle_beta   90.00
_cell.angle_gamma   90.00
#
_symmetry.space_group_name_H-M   'P 1'
#
loop_
_entity.id
_entity.type
_entity.pdbx_description
1 polymer ?
#
loop_
_entity_poly.entity_id
_entity_poly.type
_entity_poly.pdbx_seq_one_letter_code
_entity_poly.pdbx_strand_id
1 'polypeptide(L)'
;MWTSKDGRYYDCHRIEHMREPMALLAYEMNGQPLSETHGAPLRLRNELELGFKQIKWITAIEFVADFHAVGWGQGGYNEDHEYYGYRMPI
;
A
#
# COMPACT_ATOMS: atom_id res chain seq x y z
N MET A 1 -11.54 -5.87 11.69
CA MET A 1 -11.42 -4.99 12.88
C MET A 1 -10.11 -5.29 13.57
N TRP A 2 -9.01 -4.67 13.14
CA TRP A 2 -7.81 -4.46 13.95
C TRP A 2 -7.22 -3.11 13.57
N THR A 3 -7.03 -2.28 14.58
CA THR A 3 -6.62 -0.88 14.45
C THR A 3 -5.13 -0.82 14.17
N SER A 4 -4.70 0.05 13.27
CA SER A 4 -3.33 0.51 13.10
C SER A 4 -2.80 1.15 14.40
N LYS A 5 -2.39 0.32 15.36
CA LYS A 5 -1.66 0.73 16.57
C LYS A 5 -0.30 0.05 16.71
N ASP A 6 0.03 -0.89 15.82
CA ASP A 6 1.26 -1.70 15.89
C ASP A 6 2.39 -1.25 14.94
N GLY A 7 2.33 -0.04 14.36
CA GLY A 7 3.40 0.45 13.47
C GLY A 7 3.57 -0.37 12.18
N ARG A 8 2.54 -1.10 11.76
CA ARG A 8 2.55 -1.86 10.51
C ARG A 8 2.24 -0.93 9.34
N TYR A 9 3.08 -0.96 8.32
CA TYR A 9 2.88 -0.23 7.08
C TYR A 9 1.61 -0.72 6.38
N TYR A 10 0.75 0.22 5.98
CA TYR A 10 -0.48 -0.06 5.26
C TYR A 10 -0.70 1.02 4.20
N ASP A 11 -1.32 0.67 3.08
CA ASP A 11 -1.74 1.61 2.04
C ASP A 11 -3.12 1.18 1.55
N CYS A 12 -3.96 2.17 1.25
CA CYS A 12 -5.29 1.95 0.73
C CYS A 12 -5.36 2.39 -0.74
N HIS A 13 -5.88 1.51 -1.56
CA HIS A 13 -6.08 1.78 -2.97
C HIS A 13 -7.56 1.78 -3.32
N ARG A 14 -7.90 2.62 -4.29
CA ARG A 14 -9.21 2.56 -4.94
C ARG A 14 -9.40 1.19 -5.56
N ILE A 15 -10.57 0.60 -5.32
CA ILE A 15 -10.86 -0.76 -5.81
C ILE A 15 -10.80 -0.82 -7.35
N GLU A 16 -11.08 0.29 -8.02
CA GLU A 16 -10.95 0.39 -9.48
C GLU A 16 -9.50 0.22 -9.93
N HIS A 17 -8.53 0.80 -9.22
CA HIS A 17 -7.10 0.64 -9.54
C HIS A 17 -6.63 -0.79 -9.27
N MET A 18 -7.22 -1.47 -8.28
CA MET A 18 -6.92 -2.88 -7.99
C MET A 18 -7.55 -3.85 -9.00
N ARG A 19 -8.48 -3.38 -9.83
CA ARG A 19 -9.12 -4.18 -10.89
C ARG A 19 -8.41 -4.05 -12.23
N GLU A 20 -7.39 -3.20 -12.34
CA GLU A 20 -6.63 -3.06 -13.57
C GLU A 20 -5.91 -4.35 -13.94
N PRO A 21 -5.88 -4.74 -15.23
CA PRO A 21 -5.21 -5.95 -15.67
C PRO A 21 -3.72 -6.02 -15.34
N MET A 22 -3.08 -4.85 -15.13
CA MET A 22 -1.68 -4.72 -14.79
C MET A 22 -1.42 -4.61 -13.27
N ALA A 23 -2.47 -4.61 -12.45
CA ALA A 23 -2.35 -4.72 -11.00
C ALA A 23 -2.18 -6.19 -10.62
N LEU A 24 -1.07 -6.53 -9.98
CA LEU A 24 -0.67 -7.91 -9.71
C LEU A 24 -0.10 -8.08 -8.31
N LEU A 25 -0.43 -9.22 -7.70
CA LEU A 25 0.23 -9.74 -6.52
C LEU A 25 1.39 -10.62 -6.98
N ALA A 26 2.59 -10.06 -6.98
CA ALA A 26 3.80 -10.76 -7.42
C ALA A 26 4.39 -11.58 -6.28
N TYR A 27 4.68 -12.84 -6.56
CA TYR A 27 5.53 -13.72 -5.75
C TYR A 27 6.89 -14.01 -6.42
N GLU A 28 7.04 -13.62 -7.69
CA GLU A 28 8.25 -13.76 -8.50
C GLU A 28 8.65 -12.43 -9.15
N MET A 29 9.93 -12.31 -9.48
CA MET A 29 10.50 -11.24 -10.28
C MET A 29 11.55 -11.83 -11.23
N ASN A 30 11.44 -11.52 -12.52
CA ASN A 30 12.34 -12.04 -13.57
C ASN A 30 12.42 -13.58 -13.62
N GLY A 31 11.30 -14.27 -13.38
CA GLY A 31 11.21 -15.73 -13.40
C GLY A 31 11.91 -16.42 -12.24
N GLN A 32 12.20 -15.69 -11.15
CA GLN A 32 12.75 -16.23 -9.90
C GLN A 32 11.87 -15.78 -8.73
N PRO A 33 11.82 -16.54 -7.62
CA PRO A 33 11.13 -16.11 -6.40
C PRO A 33 11.64 -14.74 -5.93
N LEU A 34 10.76 -13.93 -5.37
CA LEU A 34 11.16 -12.64 -4.80
C LEU A 34 12.23 -12.85 -3.72
N SER A 35 13.20 -11.93 -3.65
CA SER A 35 14.06 -11.80 -2.48
C SER A 35 13.35 -11.05 -1.35
N GLU A 36 13.85 -11.18 -0.13
CA GLU A 36 13.34 -10.41 1.02
C GLU A 36 13.36 -8.90 0.76
N THR A 37 14.43 -8.38 0.14
CA THR A 37 14.58 -6.96 -0.21
C THR A 37 13.55 -6.46 -1.23
N HIS A 38 13.06 -7.37 -2.08
CA HIS A 38 12.04 -7.07 -3.08
C HIS A 38 10.62 -7.35 -2.60
N GLY A 39 10.43 -7.81 -1.36
CA GLY A 39 9.12 -7.96 -0.73
C GLY A 39 8.59 -9.39 -0.65
N ALA A 40 9.46 -10.40 -0.67
CA ALA A 40 9.06 -11.80 -0.48
C ALA A 40 8.28 -12.02 0.83
N PRO A 41 7.25 -12.86 0.86
CA PRO A 41 6.84 -13.77 -0.22
C PRO A 41 5.91 -13.13 -1.25
N LEU A 42 5.32 -11.97 -0.93
CA LEU A 42 4.27 -11.36 -1.74
C LEU A 42 4.36 -9.83 -1.67
N ARG A 43 4.27 -9.21 -2.85
CA ARG A 43 4.19 -7.74 -2.99
C ARG A 43 3.07 -7.33 -3.92
N LEU A 44 2.62 -6.09 -3.78
CA LEU A 44 1.77 -5.43 -4.76
C LEU A 44 2.64 -4.82 -5.86
N ARG A 45 2.15 -4.92 -7.08
CA ARG A 45 2.65 -4.17 -8.23
C ARG A 45 1.45 -3.59 -8.95
N ASN A 46 1.42 -2.27 -9.09
CA ASN A 46 0.37 -1.57 -9.82
C ASN A 46 1.02 -0.41 -10.58
N GLU A 47 0.85 -0.39 -11.89
CA GLU A 47 1.43 0.62 -12.77
C GLU A 47 0.65 1.95 -12.77
N LEU A 48 -0.59 1.97 -12.25
CA LEU A 48 -1.34 3.22 -12.09
C LEU A 48 -0.93 4.01 -10.84
N GLU A 49 -0.14 3.43 -9.95
CA GLU A 49 0.16 3.96 -8.63
C GLU A 49 1.64 4.29 -8.47
N LEU A 50 1.94 5.23 -7.58
CA LEU A 50 3.31 5.61 -7.27
C LEU A 50 4.05 4.46 -6.59
N GLY A 51 5.37 4.40 -6.82
CA GLY A 51 6.20 3.30 -6.35
C GLY A 51 6.18 3.09 -4.83
N PHE A 52 5.95 4.14 -4.04
CA PHE A 52 5.81 4.01 -2.58
C PHE A 52 4.52 3.29 -2.18
N LYS A 53 3.44 3.39 -2.97
CA LYS A 53 2.20 2.68 -2.71
C LYS A 53 2.26 1.18 -3.02
N GLN A 54 3.35 0.72 -3.64
CA GLN A 54 3.55 -0.69 -3.93
C GLN A 54 4.04 -1.42 -2.67
N ILE A 55 3.08 -1.87 -1.85
CA ILE A 55 3.33 -2.57 -0.58
C ILE A 55 4.20 -3.82 -0.81
N LYS A 56 5.26 -3.94 -0.01
CA LYS A 56 6.10 -5.14 0.13
C LYS A 56 5.69 -5.92 1.37
N TRP A 57 5.93 -7.22 1.39
CA TRP A 57 5.67 -8.09 2.57
C TRP A 57 4.18 -8.13 2.95
N ILE A 58 3.30 -8.35 1.97
CA ILE A 58 1.86 -8.39 2.19
C ILE A 58 1.52 -9.55 3.13
N THR A 59 0.81 -9.23 4.22
CA THR A 59 0.32 -10.19 5.21
C THR A 59 -1.21 -10.31 5.22
N ALA A 60 -1.91 -9.26 4.82
CA ALA A 60 -3.36 -9.21 4.76
C ALA A 60 -3.82 -8.24 3.66
N ILE A 61 -4.99 -8.52 3.09
CA ILE A 61 -5.71 -7.63 2.18
C ILE A 61 -7.14 -7.54 2.71
N GLU A 62 -7.60 -6.32 2.99
CA GLU A 62 -8.94 -6.08 3.52
C GLU A 62 -9.71 -5.15 2.56
N PHE A 63 -10.97 -5.50 2.27
CA PHE A 63 -11.87 -4.62 1.54
C PHE A 63 -12.59 -3.72 2.54
N VAL A 64 -12.52 -2.42 2.32
CA VAL A 64 -13.17 -1.40 3.15
C VAL A 64 -14.10 -0.55 2.30
N ALA A 65 -15.19 -0.07 2.90
CA ALA A 65 -16.15 0.79 2.21
C ALA A 65 -15.62 2.21 2.01
N ASP A 66 -14.74 2.67 2.91
CA ASP A 66 -14.15 4.01 2.91
C ASP A 66 -12.76 3.97 3.55
N PHE A 67 -11.80 4.71 2.97
CA PHE A 67 -10.45 4.87 3.51
C PHE A 67 -10.43 5.59 4.85
N HIS A 68 -11.40 6.46 5.11
CA HIS A 68 -11.54 7.16 6.38
C HIS A 68 -11.71 6.23 7.59
N ALA A 69 -12.13 4.97 7.35
CA ALA A 69 -12.25 3.95 8.39
C ALA A 69 -10.92 3.23 8.71
N VAL A 70 -9.83 3.52 7.98
CA VAL A 70 -8.54 2.83 8.10
C VAL A 70 -7.46 3.81 8.58
N GLY A 71 -6.70 3.43 9.60
CA GLY A 71 -5.66 4.27 10.22
C GLY A 71 -6.16 5.63 10.68
N TRP A 72 -5.53 6.73 10.25
CA TRP A 72 -6.00 8.10 10.52
C TRP A 72 -6.88 8.66 9.40
N GLY A 73 -7.27 7.80 8.46
CA GLY A 73 -8.25 8.13 7.45
C GLY A 73 -7.74 8.97 6.29
N GLN A 74 -6.41 9.03 6.08
CA GLN A 74 -5.81 9.68 4.89
C GLN A 74 -5.44 8.69 3.78
N GLY A 75 -5.75 7.41 3.95
CA GLY A 75 -5.62 6.40 2.88
C GLY A 75 -4.24 5.76 2.75
N GLY A 76 -3.31 5.98 3.68
CA GLY A 76 -2.04 5.26 3.71
C GLY A 76 -1.15 5.69 4.86
N TYR A 77 -0.16 4.87 5.20
CA TYR A 77 0.80 5.15 6.27
C TYR A 77 1.60 6.43 5.99
N ASN A 78 2.01 6.66 4.74
CA ASN A 78 2.73 7.87 4.36
C ASN A 78 1.83 9.09 4.42
N GLU A 79 0.58 9.00 3.96
CA GLU A 79 -0.38 10.09 4.05
C GLU A 79 -0.76 10.43 5.51
N ASP A 80 -0.73 9.43 6.40
CA ASP A 80 -0.97 9.61 7.82
C ASP A 80 0.26 10.17 8.58
N HIS A 81 1.49 9.79 8.22
CA HIS A 81 2.70 10.08 9.01
C HIS A 81 3.71 11.01 8.33
N GLU A 82 3.80 11.00 7.00
CA GLU A 82 4.60 11.91 6.19
C GLU A 82 3.71 13.07 5.74
N TYR A 83 3.54 14.04 6.63
CA TYR A 83 2.98 15.35 6.29
C TYR A 83 3.73 15.95 5.09
N TYR A 84 3.19 15.85 3.87
CA TYR A 84 3.44 16.84 2.82
C TYR A 84 2.70 18.11 3.23
N GLY A 85 3.28 18.82 4.21
CA GLY A 85 2.71 20.02 4.77
C GLY A 85 2.23 20.97 3.69
N TYR A 86 0.95 21.34 3.80
CA TYR A 86 0.38 22.58 3.33
C TYR A 86 1.47 23.66 3.37
N ARG A 87 1.77 24.26 2.21
CA ARG A 87 2.72 25.36 2.01
C ARG A 87 2.88 26.18 3.30
N MET A 88 4.01 26.02 3.99
CA MET A 88 4.34 26.93 5.09
C MET A 88 4.38 28.34 4.48
N PRO A 89 3.52 29.28 4.93
CA PRO A 89 3.69 30.66 4.52
C PRO A 89 5.02 31.13 5.13
N ILE A 90 5.87 31.70 4.27
CA ILE A 90 7.03 32.48 4.68
C ILE A 90 6.62 33.70 5.49
#